data_AF-A0A8H3LI32-F1
#
_entry.id   AF-A0A8H3LI32-F1
#
_cell.length_a   1.000
_cell.length_b   1.000
_cell.length_c   1.000
_cell.angle_alpha   90.00
_cell.angle_beta   90.00
_cell.angle_gamma   90.00
#
_symmetry.space_group_name_H-M   'P 1'
#
loop_
_entity.id
_entity.type
_entity.pdbx_description
1 polymer ?
#
loop_
_entity_poly.entity_id
_entity_poly.type
_entity_poly.pdbx_seq_one_letter_code
_entity_poly.pdbx_strand_id
1 'polypeptide(L)'
;MGHVLRTLSKVDWYLDELVYEMKCITGKRVSVAAFWRSLQYLGITRKKLLLGEHYTQNQLIFLDKSAKDERSLTRLYGYSPRNIRAQKKVAFIRGKRYTILPALTLEGFVAVDIFEGSCDRKNLLILFLIK
;
A
#
# COMPACT_ATOMS: atom_id res chain seq x y z
N MET A 1 -20.57 -7.98 29.22
CA MET A 1 -20.92 -8.80 28.03
C MET A 1 -21.26 -7.94 26.78
N GLY A 2 -21.85 -6.74 26.90
CA GLY A 2 -22.24 -5.93 25.73
C GLY A 2 -21.16 -5.08 25.03
N HIS A 3 -20.02 -4.80 25.66
CA HIS A 3 -18.97 -3.93 25.07
C HIS A 3 -17.98 -4.67 24.14
N VAL A 4 -17.73 -5.95 24.41
CA VAL A 4 -16.78 -6.78 23.62
C VAL A 4 -17.35 -7.14 22.25
N LEU A 5 -18.66 -7.12 22.07
CA LEU A 5 -19.31 -7.44 20.79
C LEU A 5 -19.26 -6.27 19.79
N ARG A 6 -18.97 -5.03 20.24
CA ARG A 6 -18.91 -3.85 19.36
C ARG A 6 -17.54 -3.70 18.67
N THR A 7 -16.47 -4.31 19.21
CA THR A 7 -15.12 -4.21 18.65
C THR A 7 -14.94 -5.01 17.36
N LEU A 8 -15.78 -6.02 17.10
CA LEU A 8 -15.67 -6.92 15.95
C LEU A 8 -16.37 -6.41 14.67
N SER A 9 -17.21 -5.38 14.74
CA SER A 9 -17.99 -4.91 13.57
C SER A 9 -17.33 -3.78 12.78
N LYS A 10 -16.29 -3.14 13.31
CA LYS A 10 -15.60 -2.02 12.66
C LYS A 10 -14.20 -2.48 12.22
N VAL A 11 -13.97 -2.52 10.91
CA VAL A 11 -12.74 -3.03 10.30
C VAL A 11 -11.58 -2.03 10.40
N ASP A 12 -11.89 -0.72 10.44
CA ASP A 12 -10.89 0.36 10.46
C ASP A 12 -10.92 1.13 11.78
N TRP A 13 -10.13 0.67 12.76
CA TRP A 13 -9.93 1.38 14.03
C TRP A 13 -8.73 2.32 13.96
N TYR A 14 -8.94 3.58 14.33
CA TYR A 14 -7.82 4.52 14.54
C TYR A 14 -7.13 4.25 15.89
N LEU A 15 -5.89 4.73 16.05
CA LEU A 15 -5.05 4.37 17.19
C LEU A 15 -5.55 4.99 18.50
N ASP A 16 -6.06 6.21 18.39
CA ASP A 16 -6.72 6.96 19.45
C ASP A 16 -8.05 6.32 19.88
N GLU A 17 -8.84 5.79 18.94
CA GLU A 17 -10.06 5.04 19.25
C GLU A 17 -9.74 3.77 20.07
N LEU A 18 -8.68 3.03 19.72
CA LEU A 18 -8.23 1.87 20.49
C LEU A 18 -7.74 2.25 21.90
N VAL A 19 -7.02 3.37 22.02
CA VAL A 19 -6.57 3.90 23.32
C VAL A 19 -7.77 4.31 24.18
N TYR A 20 -8.82 4.88 23.57
CA TYR A 20 -10.05 5.22 24.27
C TYR A 20 -10.76 3.97 24.81
N GLU A 21 -10.92 2.93 23.99
CA GLU A 21 -11.52 1.66 24.42
C GLU A 21 -10.72 0.98 25.54
N MET A 22 -9.38 0.95 25.43
CA MET A 22 -8.52 0.43 26.50
C MET A 22 -8.69 1.18 27.81
N LYS A 23 -8.87 2.51 27.76
CA LYS A 23 -9.16 3.32 28.93
C LYS A 23 -10.52 2.96 29.53
N CYS A 24 -11.53 2.74 28.70
CA CYS A 24 -12.86 2.31 29.17
C CYS A 24 -12.83 0.93 29.84
N ILE A 25 -12.04 -0.01 29.30
CA ILE A 25 -11.94 -1.38 29.82
C ILE A 25 -11.06 -1.47 31.06
N THR A 26 -9.91 -0.79 31.07
CA THR A 26 -8.84 -0.97 32.09
C THR A 26 -8.82 0.17 33.11
N GLY A 27 -9.52 1.27 32.87
CA GLY A 27 -9.47 2.50 33.67
C GLY A 27 -8.16 3.28 33.55
N LYS A 28 -7.18 2.78 32.79
CA LYS A 28 -5.84 3.35 32.67
C LYS A 28 -5.72 4.19 31.41
N ARG A 29 -5.19 5.41 31.55
CA ARG A 29 -4.81 6.24 30.39
C ARG A 29 -3.41 5.85 29.93
N VAL A 30 -3.29 5.49 28.67
CA VAL A 30 -2.03 5.23 27.98
C VAL A 30 -1.91 6.25 26.85
N SER A 31 -0.70 6.74 26.57
CA SER A 31 -0.50 7.61 25.41
C SER A 31 -0.55 6.79 24.11
N VAL A 32 -1.00 7.41 23.03
CA VAL A 32 -1.02 6.81 21.69
C VAL A 32 0.35 6.24 21.30
N ALA A 33 1.44 6.96 21.65
CA ALA A 33 2.81 6.51 21.42
C ALA A 33 3.20 5.26 22.24
N ALA A 34 2.81 5.20 23.52
CA ALA A 34 3.08 4.03 24.35
C ALA A 34 2.33 2.79 23.84
N PHE A 35 1.07 2.98 23.43
CA PHE A 35 0.26 1.90 22.85
C PHE A 35 0.81 1.42 21.50
N TRP A 36 1.27 2.33 20.64
CA TRP A 36 1.95 1.95 19.40
C TRP A 36 3.20 1.10 19.64
N ARG A 37 4.06 1.51 20.59
CA ARG A 37 5.28 0.76 20.93
C ARG A 37 4.95 -0.64 21.47
N SER A 38 3.90 -0.78 22.27
CA SER A 38 3.48 -2.09 22.77
C SER A 38 2.94 -2.98 21.65
N LEU A 39 2.14 -2.42 20.73
CA LEU A 39 1.66 -3.17 19.56
C LEU A 39 2.84 -3.64 18.70
N GLN A 40 3.83 -2.78 18.50
CA GLN A 40 5.04 -3.11 17.75
C GLN A 40 5.88 -4.18 18.45
N TYR A 41 6.06 -4.09 19.78
CA TYR A 41 6.75 -5.10 20.58
C TYR A 41 6.06 -6.46 20.49
N LEU A 42 4.72 -6.48 20.49
CA LEU A 42 3.92 -7.69 20.34
C LEU A 42 3.81 -8.19 18.89
N GLY A 43 4.42 -7.51 17.91
CA GLY A 43 4.34 -7.86 16.49
C GLY A 43 2.94 -7.70 15.88
N ILE A 44 2.05 -6.98 16.55
CA ILE A 44 0.68 -6.74 16.06
C ILE A 44 0.74 -5.65 15.00
N THR A 45 0.72 -6.06 13.74
CA THR A 45 0.62 -5.13 12.60
C THR A 45 -0.83 -5.01 12.15
N ARG A 46 -1.23 -3.81 11.72
CA ARG A 46 -2.60 -3.51 11.24
C ARG A 46 -3.01 -4.26 9.98
N LYS A 47 -2.13 -5.07 9.38
CA LYS A 47 -2.40 -5.82 8.16
C LYS A 47 -2.73 -7.27 8.49
N LYS A 48 -3.87 -7.50 9.14
CA LYS A 48 -4.50 -8.82 9.12
C LYS A 48 -5.86 -8.67 8.43
N LEU A 49 -5.82 -8.73 7.10
CA LEU A 49 -7.03 -8.96 6.31
C LEU A 49 -7.58 -10.32 6.74
N LEU A 50 -8.70 -10.32 7.47
CA LEU A 50 -9.42 -11.54 7.89
C LEU A 50 -9.96 -12.36 6.71
N LEU A 51 -9.77 -11.89 5.47
CA LEU A 51 -10.14 -12.60 4.24
C LEU A 51 -9.53 -14.01 4.15
N GLY A 52 -8.38 -14.23 4.81
CA GLY A 52 -7.71 -15.54 4.86
C GLY A 52 -8.43 -16.61 5.68
N GLU A 53 -9.50 -16.29 6.42
CA GLU A 53 -10.30 -17.30 7.12
C GLU A 53 -11.31 -18.01 6.20
N HIS A 54 -11.71 -17.37 5.11
CA HIS A 54 -12.75 -17.89 4.20
C HIS A 54 -12.21 -18.37 2.83
N TYR A 55 -10.98 -18.02 2.49
CA TYR A 55 -10.37 -18.38 1.21
C TYR A 55 -8.99 -18.99 1.44
N THR A 56 -8.72 -20.10 0.76
CA THR A 56 -7.38 -20.68 0.71
C THR A 56 -6.46 -19.78 -0.11
N GLN A 57 -5.17 -19.81 0.19
CA GLN A 57 -4.17 -18.93 -0.42
C GLN A 57 -4.15 -19.04 -1.96
N ASN A 58 -4.45 -20.23 -2.50
CA ASN A 58 -4.53 -20.51 -3.94
C ASN A 58 -5.78 -19.93 -4.62
N GLN A 59 -6.79 -19.49 -3.86
CA GLN A 59 -8.01 -18.87 -4.40
C GLN A 59 -7.88 -17.34 -4.51
N LEU A 60 -6.76 -16.76 -4.09
CA LEU A 60 -6.53 -15.33 -4.09
C LEU A 60 -5.73 -14.90 -5.32
N ILE A 61 -6.25 -13.90 -6.02
CA ILE A 61 -5.56 -13.19 -7.10
C ILE A 61 -5.34 -11.75 -6.64
N PHE A 62 -4.09 -11.32 -6.59
CA PHE A 62 -3.70 -9.97 -6.21
C PHE A 62 -3.57 -9.10 -7.46
N LEU A 63 -4.31 -8.00 -7.49
CA LEU A 63 -4.18 -7.00 -8.53
C LEU A 63 -3.29 -5.87 -8.02
N ASP A 64 -2.25 -5.53 -8.77
CA ASP A 64 -1.39 -4.39 -8.47
C ASP A 64 -1.34 -3.41 -9.65
N LYS A 65 -0.85 -2.19 -9.41
CA LYS A 65 -0.64 -1.17 -10.44
C LYS A 65 0.79 -0.66 -10.38
N SER A 66 1.58 -1.00 -11.39
CA SER A 66 2.90 -0.42 -11.62
C SER A 66 2.87 0.61 -12.75
N ALA A 67 3.77 1.59 -12.70
CA ALA A 67 3.89 2.59 -13.75
C ALA A 67 5.35 2.75 -14.17
N LYS A 68 5.61 2.63 -15.47
CA LYS A 68 6.92 2.84 -16.08
C LYS A 68 6.89 4.13 -16.88
N ASP A 69 7.78 5.06 -16.56
CA ASP A 69 7.94 6.32 -17.30
C ASP A 69 9.23 6.24 -18.13
N GLU A 70 9.15 6.54 -19.43
CA GLU A 70 10.31 6.56 -20.34
C GLU A 70 11.14 7.83 -20.21
N ARG A 71 11.41 8.24 -18.97
CA ARG A 71 12.30 9.38 -18.75
C ARG A 71 13.73 8.97 -19.07
N SER A 72 14.46 9.91 -19.65
CA SER A 72 15.92 9.85 -19.71
C SER A 72 16.45 9.53 -18.31
N LEU A 73 17.30 8.49 -18.19
CA LEU A 73 17.92 8.05 -16.93
C LEU A 73 18.94 9.07 -16.42
N THR A 74 18.50 10.28 -16.12
CA THR A 74 19.33 11.35 -15.60
C THR A 74 19.26 11.30 -14.09
N ARG A 75 20.41 11.16 -13.43
CA ARG A 75 20.51 11.33 -11.99
C ARG A 75 19.93 12.68 -11.56
N LEU A 76 19.08 12.65 -10.53
CA LEU A 76 18.54 13.83 -9.84
C LEU A 76 19.61 14.57 -9.05
N TYR A 77 20.65 13.86 -8.61
CA TYR A 77 21.71 14.37 -7.75
C TYR A 77 23.09 14.11 -8.36
N GLY A 78 24.02 15.04 -8.15
CA GLY A 78 25.40 14.96 -8.60
C GLY A 78 26.35 15.54 -7.57
N TYR A 79 27.64 15.21 -7.70
CA TYR A 79 28.69 15.73 -6.82
C TYR A 79 29.33 16.97 -7.44
N SER A 80 29.69 17.92 -6.59
CA SER A 80 30.48 19.09 -6.94
C SER A 80 31.45 19.40 -5.80
N PRO A 81 32.56 20.11 -6.09
CA PRO A 81 33.42 20.62 -5.04
C PRO A 81 32.66 21.50 -4.05
N ARG A 82 33.18 21.58 -2.83
CA ARG A 82 32.58 22.38 -1.75
C ARG A 82 32.39 23.83 -2.21
N ASN A 83 31.21 24.40 -1.95
CA ASN A 83 30.78 25.74 -2.39
C ASN A 83 30.49 25.92 -3.90
N ILE A 84 30.43 24.84 -4.68
CA ILE A 84 30.03 24.89 -6.10
C ILE A 84 28.70 24.15 -6.24
N ARG A 85 27.74 24.73 -6.98
CA ARG A 85 26.49 24.04 -7.31
C ARG A 85 26.76 22.97 -8.37
N ALA A 86 26.37 21.74 -8.13
CA ALA A 86 26.34 20.72 -9.18
C ALA A 86 25.33 21.13 -10.26
N GLN A 87 25.80 21.36 -11.48
CA GLN A 87 24.97 21.73 -12.62
C GLN A 87 25.00 20.63 -13.67
N LYS A 88 23.83 20.31 -14.23
CA LYS A 88 23.70 19.36 -15.33
C LYS A 88 22.72 19.93 -16.35
N LYS A 89 23.18 20.16 -17.57
CA LYS A 89 22.30 20.48 -18.70
C LYS A 89 21.79 19.15 -19.27
N VAL A 90 20.48 18.98 -19.28
CA VAL A 90 19.83 17.79 -19.86
C VAL A 90 18.71 18.26 -20.78
N ALA A 91 18.54 17.55 -21.90
CA ALA A 91 17.34 17.71 -22.71
C ALA A 91 16.14 17.21 -21.88
N PHE A 92 15.15 18.07 -21.68
CA PHE A 92 13.91 17.66 -21.05
C PHE A 92 13.04 16.95 -22.08
N ILE A 93 13.14 15.62 -22.12
CA ILE A 93 12.33 14.77 -22.99
C ILE A 93 11.17 14.23 -22.15
N ARG A 94 9.95 14.57 -22.55
CA ARG A 94 8.74 14.00 -21.94
C ARG A 94 8.50 12.63 -22.57
N GLY A 95 8.96 11.59 -21.87
CA GLY A 95 8.75 10.20 -22.28
C GLY A 95 7.29 9.78 -22.21
N LYS A 96 6.97 8.67 -22.86
CA LYS A 96 5.67 8.01 -22.71
C LYS A 96 5.61 7.29 -21.36
N ARG A 97 4.45 7.40 -20.70
CA ARG A 97 4.18 6.69 -19.46
C ARG A 97 3.32 5.48 -19.76
N TYR A 98 3.80 4.30 -19.37
CA TYR A 98 3.06 3.06 -19.43
C TYR A 98 2.57 2.70 -18.03
N THR A 99 1.33 2.26 -17.94
CA THR A 99 0.80 1.61 -16.75
C THR A 99 0.74 0.10 -17.01
N ILE A 100 1.18 -0.67 -16.03
CA ILE A 100 1.22 -2.13 -16.04
C ILE A 100 0.28 -2.60 -14.93
N LEU A 101 -0.70 -3.42 -15.27
CA LEU A 101 -1.65 -4.03 -14.35
C LEU A 101 -1.44 -5.54 -14.30
N PRO A 102 -0.57 -6.03 -13.39
CA PRO A 102 -0.42 -7.46 -13.17
C PRO A 102 -1.51 -8.02 -12.27
N ALA A 103 -2.00 -9.21 -12.63
CA ALA A 103 -2.72 -10.13 -11.77
C ALA A 103 -1.76 -11.22 -11.27
N LEU A 104 -1.52 -11.25 -9.97
CA LEU A 104 -0.54 -12.09 -9.30
C LEU A 104 -1.23 -13.18 -8.47
N THR A 105 -0.71 -14.39 -8.56
CA THR A 105 -1.02 -15.53 -7.68
C THR A 105 0.26 -15.99 -6.98
N LEU A 106 0.17 -17.03 -6.17
CA LEU A 106 1.35 -17.63 -5.53
C LEU A 106 2.36 -18.20 -6.51
N GLU A 107 1.91 -18.59 -7.70
CA GLU A 107 2.73 -19.18 -8.75
C GLU A 107 3.33 -18.11 -9.68
N GLY A 108 2.85 -16.87 -9.61
CA GLY A 108 3.36 -15.74 -10.39
C GLY A 108 2.26 -14.96 -11.11
N PHE A 109 2.60 -14.38 -12.26
CA PHE A 109 1.69 -13.55 -13.06
C PHE A 109 0.71 -14.42 -13.85
N VAL A 110 -0.59 -14.24 -13.60
CA VAL A 110 -1.69 -14.89 -14.34
C VAL A 110 -2.03 -14.10 -15.60
N ALA A 111 -2.09 -12.79 -15.48
CA ALA A 111 -2.37 -11.87 -16.57
C ALA A 111 -1.63 -10.57 -16.35
N VAL A 112 -1.23 -9.90 -17.43
CA VAL A 112 -0.61 -8.58 -17.40
C VAL A 112 -1.19 -7.76 -18.52
N ASP A 113 -1.77 -6.61 -18.19
CA ASP A 113 -2.17 -5.61 -19.18
C ASP A 113 -1.24 -4.41 -19.13
N ILE A 114 -0.84 -3.92 -20.30
CA ILE A 114 0.09 -2.79 -20.46
C ILE A 114 -0.52 -1.80 -21.42
N PHE A 115 -0.77 -0.58 -20.94
CA PHE A 115 -1.29 0.49 -21.77
C PHE A 115 -0.60 1.82 -21.47
N GLU A 116 -0.63 2.71 -22.47
CA GLU A 116 -0.10 4.06 -22.34
C GLU A 116 -1.07 4.94 -21.53
N GLY A 117 -0.55 5.74 -20.60
CA GLY A 117 -1.32 6.67 -19.80
C GLY A 117 -1.69 6.16 -18.41
N SER A 118 -2.70 6.77 -17.79
CA SER A 118 -3.19 6.42 -16.46
C SER A 118 -4.26 5.33 -16.54
N CYS A 119 -4.35 4.50 -15.49
CA CYS A 119 -5.47 3.57 -15.35
C CYS A 119 -6.76 4.31 -15.00
N ASP A 120 -7.77 4.14 -15.84
CA ASP A 120 -9.15 4.55 -15.57
C ASP A 120 -10.02 3.34 -15.18
N ARG A 121 -11.24 3.59 -14.69
CA ARG A 121 -12.20 2.52 -14.32
C ARG A 121 -12.46 1.52 -15.45
N LYS A 122 -12.48 1.99 -16.70
CA LYS A 122 -12.69 1.14 -17.89
C LYS A 122 -11.55 0.15 -18.08
N ASN A 123 -10.31 0.60 -17.94
CA ASN A 123 -9.12 -0.24 -18.13
C ASN A 123 -9.00 -1.28 -17.01
N LEU A 124 -9.40 -0.91 -15.77
CA LEU A 124 -9.52 -1.86 -14.67
C LEU A 124 -10.56 -2.95 -14.95
N LEU A 125 -11.73 -2.59 -15.49
CA LEU A 125 -12.81 -3.54 -15.79
C LEU A 125 -12.45 -4.54 -16.89
N ILE A 126 -11.66 -4.14 -17.90
CA ILE A 126 -11.19 -5.05 -18.95
C ILE A 126 -10.42 -6.22 -18.33
N LEU A 127 -9.57 -5.96 -17.35
CA LEU A 127 -8.79 -7.00 -16.67
C LEU A 127 -9.68 -8.03 -15.93
N PHE A 128 -10.86 -7.62 -15.45
CA PHE A 128 -11.83 -8.52 -14.81
C PHE A 128 -12.68 -9.31 -15.80
N LEU A 129 -12.76 -8.89 -17.06
CA LEU A 129 -13.59 -9.49 -18.11
C LEU A 129 -12.85 -10.50 -18.99
N ILE A 130 -11.54 -10.70 -18.82
CA ILE A 130 -10.76 -11.73 -19.54
C ILE A 130 -11.02 -13.12 -18.91
N LYS A 131 -12.29 -13.48 -18.72
CA LYS A 131 -12.71 -14.80 -18.26
C LYS A 131 -13.78 -15.35 -19.18
#